data_AF-A0A8T7KXB6-F1
#
_entry.id   AF-A0A8T7KXB6-F1
#
_cell.length_a   1.000
_cell.length_b   1.000
_cell.length_c   1.000
_cell.angle_alpha   90.00
_cell.angle_beta   90.00
_cell.angle_gamma   90.00
#
_symmetry.space_group_name_H-M   'P 1'
#
loop_
_entity.id
_entity.type
_entity.pdbx_description
1 polymer ?
#
loop_
_entity_poly.entity_id
_entity_poly.type
_entity_poly.pdbx_seq_one_letter_code
_entity_poly.pdbx_strand_id
1 'polypeptide(L)'
;MENTARKVTPVLLLAALLLPLLAMAYAGLYSRYMADDYCTASRALSDGVIGSALWWYNNWGGRFTEWIVKGIAAPVGPGLAAALPALVLAVWTAAAAWAIYQILLVIRLPQARFMALALGALVVFAVFDGTPSRIQSLYWMGAVIPYTIPLIALSFLVGYFVYTLRRSPGRIPPGALVVFAVVTFVAGGLSEVYVAFQIAIL
;
A
#
# COMPACT_ATOMS: atom_id res chain seq x y z
N MET A 1 -1.91 17.61 -37.40
CA MET A 1 -1.99 16.20 -36.94
C MET A 1 -0.98 15.88 -35.84
N GLU A 2 0.26 16.37 -35.91
CA GLU A 2 1.32 16.17 -34.89
C GLU A 2 0.92 16.61 -33.46
N ASN A 3 0.19 17.72 -33.34
CA ASN A 3 -0.23 18.26 -32.04
C ASN A 3 -1.38 17.44 -31.38
N THR A 4 -2.14 16.69 -32.17
CA THR A 4 -3.21 15.82 -31.68
C THR A 4 -2.64 14.49 -31.19
N ALA A 5 -1.74 13.88 -31.97
CA ALA A 5 -1.05 12.65 -31.59
C ALA A 5 -0.28 12.82 -30.27
N ARG A 6 0.44 13.94 -30.10
CA ARG A 6 1.21 14.24 -28.89
C ARG A 6 0.36 14.37 -27.61
N LYS A 7 -0.94 14.69 -27.74
CA LYS A 7 -1.89 14.75 -26.62
C LYS A 7 -2.60 13.42 -26.36
N VAL A 8 -2.79 12.59 -27.39
CA VAL A 8 -3.49 11.31 -27.31
C VAL A 8 -2.61 10.20 -26.74
N THR A 9 -1.33 10.14 -27.13
CA THR A 9 -0.38 9.13 -26.66
C THR A 9 -0.29 9.00 -25.13
N PRO A 10 -0.14 10.08 -24.33
CA PRO A 10 -0.11 9.95 -22.88
C PRO A 10 -1.43 9.41 -22.31
N VAL A 11 -2.57 9.86 -22.83
CA VAL A 11 -3.88 9.36 -22.36
C VAL A 11 -4.02 7.86 -22.62
N LEU A 12 -3.62 7.38 -23.80
CA LEU A 12 -3.65 5.96 -24.14
C LEU A 12 -2.71 5.13 -23.26
N LEU A 13 -1.50 5.62 -23.00
CA LEU A 13 -0.54 4.95 -22.11
C LEU A 13 -1.10 4.83 -20.70
N LEU A 14 -1.67 5.92 -20.16
CA LEU A 14 -2.24 5.91 -18.82
C LEU A 14 -3.47 5.00 -18.74
N ALA A 15 -4.32 5.00 -19.76
CA ALA A 15 -5.44 4.08 -19.84
C ALA A 15 -4.95 2.62 -19.86
N ALA A 16 -3.92 2.29 -20.63
CA ALA A 16 -3.34 0.95 -20.69
C ALA A 16 -2.77 0.47 -19.36
N LEU A 17 -2.26 1.38 -18.51
CA LEU A 17 -1.69 1.05 -17.20
C LEU A 17 -2.74 1.03 -16.07
N LEU A 18 -3.77 1.87 -16.15
CA LEU A 18 -4.84 1.90 -15.15
C LEU A 18 -5.89 0.81 -15.38
N LEU A 19 -6.17 0.44 -16.64
CA LEU A 19 -7.21 -0.54 -16.95
C LEU A 19 -7.00 -1.91 -16.28
N PRO A 20 -5.79 -2.49 -16.24
CA PRO A 20 -5.54 -3.72 -15.49
C PRO A 20 -5.80 -3.55 -13.98
N LEU A 21 -5.40 -2.42 -13.39
CA LEU A 21 -5.65 -2.14 -11.98
C LEU A 21 -7.16 -1.99 -11.69
N LEU A 22 -7.91 -1.35 -12.59
CA LEU A 22 -9.36 -1.25 -12.49
C LEU A 22 -10.03 -2.62 -12.63
N ALA A 23 -9.53 -3.49 -13.51
CA ALA A 23 -10.02 -4.85 -13.63
C ALA A 23 -9.75 -5.67 -12.35
N MET A 24 -8.58 -5.50 -11.74
CA MET A 24 -8.27 -6.12 -10.44
C MET A 24 -9.16 -5.57 -9.32
N ALA A 25 -9.38 -4.25 -9.28
CA ALA A 25 -10.29 -3.63 -8.31
C ALA A 25 -11.73 -4.14 -8.46
N TYR A 26 -12.21 -4.29 -9.71
CA TYR A 26 -13.52 -4.84 -10.03
C TYR A 26 -13.65 -6.30 -9.60
N ALA A 27 -12.64 -7.14 -9.88
CA ALA A 27 -12.62 -8.53 -9.42
C ALA A 27 -12.68 -8.62 -7.89
N GLY A 28 -12.13 -7.62 -7.18
CA GLY A 28 -12.20 -7.52 -5.73
C GLY A 28 -13.62 -7.48 -5.17
N LEU A 29 -14.60 -6.96 -5.92
CA LEU A 29 -16.00 -6.92 -5.49
C LEU A 29 -16.59 -8.30 -5.20
N TYR A 30 -15.97 -9.36 -5.71
CA TYR A 30 -16.37 -10.75 -5.49
C TYR A 30 -15.59 -11.42 -4.35
N SER A 31 -14.60 -10.74 -3.76
CA SER A 31 -13.88 -11.23 -2.59
C SER A 31 -14.78 -11.31 -1.37
N ARG A 32 -14.55 -12.33 -0.55
CA ARG A 32 -15.22 -12.58 0.73
C ARG A 32 -14.16 -12.94 1.76
N TYR A 33 -14.58 -13.17 2.99
CA TYR A 33 -13.72 -13.77 3.99
C TYR A 33 -13.23 -15.14 3.54
N MET A 34 -11.94 -15.35 3.74
CA MET A 34 -11.23 -16.58 3.41
C MET A 34 -10.47 -17.05 4.65
N ALA A 35 -10.54 -18.35 4.92
CA ALA A 35 -9.76 -19.01 5.96
C ALA A 35 -9.82 -18.31 7.34
N ASP A 36 -8.69 -17.75 7.78
CA ASP A 36 -8.47 -17.11 9.09
C ASP A 36 -9.21 -15.78 9.29
N ASP A 37 -9.74 -15.18 8.21
CA ASP A 37 -10.54 -13.96 8.28
C ASP A 37 -11.74 -14.14 9.24
N TYR A 38 -12.41 -15.30 9.19
CA TYR A 38 -13.52 -15.64 10.08
C TYR A 38 -13.09 -15.78 11.54
N CYS A 39 -11.95 -16.43 11.78
CA CYS A 39 -11.41 -16.62 13.12
C CYS A 39 -10.98 -15.29 13.74
N THR A 40 -10.37 -14.42 12.93
CA THR A 40 -9.96 -13.09 13.35
C THR A 40 -11.18 -12.22 13.66
N ALA A 41 -12.21 -12.26 12.82
CA ALA A 41 -13.48 -11.58 13.06
C ALA A 41 -14.15 -12.07 14.36
N SER A 42 -14.27 -13.39 14.53
CA SER A 42 -14.88 -13.98 15.73
C SER A 42 -14.13 -13.58 17.00
N ARG A 43 -12.80 -13.64 17.00
CA ARG A 43 -11.98 -13.22 18.15
C ARG A 43 -12.14 -11.75 18.47
N ALA A 44 -12.12 -10.89 17.45
CA ALA A 44 -12.29 -9.46 17.64
C ALA A 44 -13.70 -9.08 18.14
N LEU A 45 -14.73 -9.82 17.74
CA LEU A 45 -16.10 -9.65 18.26
C LEU A 45 -16.26 -10.16 19.70
N SER A 46 -15.58 -11.24 20.07
CA SER A 46 -15.66 -11.81 21.43
C SER A 46 -14.80 -11.07 22.45
N ASP A 47 -13.54 -10.77 22.10
CA ASP A 47 -12.52 -10.28 23.02
C ASP A 47 -12.27 -8.76 22.87
N GLY A 48 -12.93 -8.11 21.91
CA GLY A 48 -12.64 -6.74 21.48
C GLY A 48 -11.33 -6.62 20.70
N VAL A 49 -11.06 -5.44 20.12
CA VAL A 49 -9.87 -5.21 19.29
C VAL A 49 -8.58 -5.49 20.05
N ILE A 50 -8.43 -4.92 21.25
CA ILE A 50 -7.20 -5.05 22.05
C ILE A 50 -7.05 -6.47 22.60
N GLY A 51 -8.13 -7.07 23.12
CA GLY A 51 -8.10 -8.44 23.64
C GLY A 51 -7.75 -9.45 22.54
N SER A 52 -8.36 -9.30 21.35
CA SER A 52 -8.03 -10.12 20.20
C SER A 52 -6.57 -9.94 19.75
N ALA A 53 -6.07 -8.69 19.71
CA ALA A 53 -4.69 -8.42 19.32
C ALA A 53 -3.69 -9.06 20.29
N LEU A 54 -3.93 -8.97 21.59
CA LEU A 54 -3.12 -9.64 22.61
C LEU A 54 -3.18 -11.16 22.49
N TRP A 55 -4.36 -11.72 22.20
CA TRP A 55 -4.50 -13.16 22.01
C TRP A 55 -3.66 -13.64 20.81
N TRP A 56 -3.80 -13.00 19.65
CA TRP A 56 -3.02 -13.37 18.45
C TRP A 56 -1.52 -13.13 18.63
N TYR A 57 -1.12 -12.06 19.33
CA TYR A 57 0.28 -11.80 19.65
C TYR A 57 0.91 -12.94 20.44
N ASN A 58 0.21 -13.44 21.46
CA ASN A 58 0.74 -14.47 22.37
C ASN A 58 0.59 -15.90 21.81
N ASN A 59 -0.31 -16.13 20.85
CA ASN A 59 -0.64 -17.49 20.39
C ASN A 59 -0.26 -17.77 18.92
N TRP A 60 0.08 -16.75 18.12
CA TRP A 60 0.34 -16.94 16.68
C TRP A 60 1.57 -16.19 16.16
N GLY A 61 1.72 -14.89 16.45
CA GLY A 61 2.90 -14.16 15.96
C GLY A 61 3.04 -12.73 16.48
N GLY A 62 4.26 -12.21 16.51
CA GLY A 62 4.61 -10.92 17.13
C GLY A 62 4.18 -9.66 16.36
N ARG A 63 3.35 -9.79 15.32
CA ARG A 63 2.93 -8.69 14.43
C ARG A 63 1.84 -7.83 15.07
N PHE A 64 2.25 -7.01 16.04
CA PHE A 64 1.34 -6.21 16.86
C PHE A 64 0.44 -5.26 16.06
N THR A 65 0.96 -4.62 15.01
CA THR A 65 0.15 -3.71 14.18
C THR A 65 -0.81 -4.50 13.30
N GLU A 66 -0.39 -5.63 12.76
CA GLU A 66 -1.27 -6.51 11.97
C GLU A 66 -2.50 -6.91 12.77
N TRP A 67 -2.32 -7.38 14.02
CA TRP A 67 -3.44 -7.86 14.81
C TRP A 67 -4.41 -6.76 15.22
N ILE A 68 -3.90 -5.55 15.48
CA ILE A 68 -4.76 -4.39 15.74
C ILE A 68 -5.55 -4.04 14.47
N VAL A 69 -4.90 -3.96 13.32
CA VAL A 69 -5.55 -3.60 12.05
C VAL A 69 -6.59 -4.66 11.66
N LYS A 70 -6.24 -5.95 11.76
CA LYS A 70 -7.18 -7.06 11.53
C LYS A 70 -8.31 -7.08 12.55
N GLY A 71 -8.04 -6.80 13.82
CA GLY A 71 -9.04 -6.70 14.87
C GLY A 71 -10.07 -5.59 14.63
N ILE A 72 -9.67 -4.52 13.93
CA ILE A 72 -10.58 -3.45 13.48
C ILE A 72 -11.30 -3.84 12.19
N ALA A 73 -10.58 -4.41 11.22
CA ALA A 73 -11.10 -4.67 9.87
C ALA A 73 -12.02 -5.90 9.79
N ALA A 74 -11.67 -7.00 10.45
CA ALA A 74 -12.38 -8.28 10.34
C ALA A 74 -13.80 -8.27 10.95
N PRO A 75 -14.14 -7.45 11.96
CA PRO A 75 -15.54 -7.30 12.39
C PRO A 75 -16.43 -6.52 11.43
N VAL A 76 -15.87 -5.72 10.50
CA VAL A 76 -16.67 -4.90 9.55
C VAL A 76 -17.51 -5.77 8.62
N GLY A 77 -17.09 -7.01 8.41
CA GLY A 77 -17.80 -8.01 7.63
C GLY A 77 -17.27 -8.16 6.19
N PRO A 78 -17.81 -9.14 5.44
CA PRO A 78 -17.31 -9.50 4.12
C PRO A 78 -17.34 -8.36 3.10
N GLY A 79 -18.18 -7.34 3.30
CA GLY A 79 -18.22 -6.15 2.45
C GLY A 79 -16.89 -5.39 2.44
N LEU A 80 -16.16 -5.36 3.57
CA LEU A 80 -14.82 -4.77 3.59
C LEU A 80 -13.84 -5.59 2.77
N ALA A 81 -13.87 -6.92 2.87
CA ALA A 81 -13.02 -7.79 2.04
C ALA A 81 -13.26 -7.57 0.53
N ALA A 82 -14.50 -7.28 0.13
CA ALA A 82 -14.83 -6.95 -1.24
C ALA A 82 -14.30 -5.57 -1.69
N ALA A 83 -14.34 -4.57 -0.80
CA ALA A 83 -13.86 -3.22 -1.10
C ALA A 83 -12.33 -3.08 -1.00
N LEU A 84 -11.68 -3.93 -0.19
CA LEU A 84 -10.28 -3.79 0.19
C LEU A 84 -9.31 -3.79 -1.01
N PRO A 85 -9.45 -4.66 -2.03
CA PRO A 85 -8.60 -4.60 -3.22
C PRO A 85 -8.64 -3.24 -3.91
N ALA A 86 -9.83 -2.67 -4.11
CA ALA A 86 -9.99 -1.36 -4.75
C ALA A 86 -9.36 -0.24 -3.91
N LEU A 87 -9.58 -0.25 -2.59
CA LEU A 87 -9.00 0.73 -1.68
C LEU A 87 -7.47 0.65 -1.66
N VAL A 88 -6.93 -0.55 -1.53
CA VAL A 88 -5.48 -0.80 -1.50
C VAL A 88 -4.83 -0.37 -2.81
N LEU A 89 -5.40 -0.74 -3.96
CA LEU A 89 -4.87 -0.34 -5.27
C LEU A 89 -4.92 1.18 -5.46
N ALA A 90 -6.01 1.84 -5.08
CA ALA A 90 -6.14 3.29 -5.19
C ALA A 90 -5.13 4.03 -4.30
N VAL A 91 -5.06 3.66 -3.02
CA VAL A 91 -4.16 4.29 -2.04
C VAL A 91 -2.70 4.02 -2.41
N TRP A 92 -2.35 2.79 -2.80
CA TRP A 92 -0.99 2.48 -3.20
C TRP A 92 -0.58 3.20 -4.47
N THR A 93 -1.43 3.22 -5.50
CA THR A 93 -1.16 3.94 -6.75
C THR A 93 -0.96 5.43 -6.47
N ALA A 94 -1.77 6.03 -5.60
CA ALA A 94 -1.61 7.43 -5.20
C ALA A 94 -0.29 7.67 -4.45
N ALA A 95 0.07 6.80 -3.50
CA ALA A 95 1.32 6.91 -2.74
C ALA A 95 2.56 6.74 -3.64
N ALA A 96 2.56 5.73 -4.51
CA ALA A 96 3.63 5.48 -5.47
C ALA A 96 3.76 6.61 -6.50
N ALA A 97 2.64 7.06 -7.06
CA ALA A 97 2.63 8.21 -7.98
C ALA A 97 3.16 9.46 -7.28
N TRP A 98 2.72 9.74 -6.05
CA TRP A 98 3.23 10.90 -5.32
C TRP A 98 4.73 10.80 -5.04
N ALA A 99 5.24 9.63 -4.67
CA ALA A 99 6.67 9.41 -4.45
C ALA A 99 7.49 9.68 -5.71
N ILE A 100 7.07 9.10 -6.83
CA ILE A 100 7.70 9.30 -8.13
C ILE A 100 7.61 10.77 -8.53
N TYR A 101 6.47 11.43 -8.32
CA TYR A 101 6.32 12.86 -8.58
C TYR A 101 7.37 13.69 -7.83
N GLN A 102 7.63 13.40 -6.55
CA GLN A 102 8.67 14.11 -5.79
C GLN A 102 10.05 13.94 -6.41
N ILE A 103 10.39 12.72 -6.86
CA ILE A 103 11.65 12.40 -7.54
C ILE A 103 11.74 13.15 -8.88
N LEU A 104 10.70 13.09 -9.72
CA LEU A 104 10.64 13.74 -11.02
C LEU A 104 10.81 15.26 -10.93
N LEU A 105 10.31 15.87 -9.84
CA LEU A 105 10.53 17.30 -9.57
C LEU A 105 11.99 17.63 -9.24
N VAL A 106 12.73 16.73 -8.58
CA VAL A 106 14.17 16.94 -8.29
C VAL A 106 14.98 16.89 -9.58
N ILE A 107 14.70 15.93 -10.47
CA ILE A 107 15.37 15.79 -11.77
C ILE A 107 14.79 16.72 -12.86
N ARG A 108 13.82 17.58 -12.51
CA ARG A 108 13.22 18.62 -13.36
C ARG A 108 12.64 18.09 -14.67
N LEU A 109 12.04 16.90 -14.67
CA LEU A 109 11.43 16.35 -15.87
C LEU A 109 10.12 17.06 -16.23
N PRO A 110 9.89 17.37 -17.53
CA PRO A 110 8.63 17.93 -17.99
C PRO A 110 7.48 16.93 -17.78
N GLN A 111 6.25 17.43 -17.62
CA GLN A 111 5.04 16.60 -17.45
C GLN A 111 5.09 15.63 -16.25
N ALA A 112 5.84 15.98 -15.20
CA ALA A 112 6.06 15.14 -14.02
C ALA A 112 4.80 14.53 -13.41
N ARG A 113 3.65 15.23 -13.40
CA ARG A 113 2.39 14.69 -12.85
C ARG A 113 1.88 13.48 -13.62
N PHE A 114 1.89 13.57 -14.95
CA PHE A 114 1.41 12.50 -15.81
C PHE A 114 2.34 11.29 -15.73
N MET A 115 3.65 11.53 -15.87
CA MET A 115 4.66 10.48 -15.77
C MET A 115 4.63 9.79 -14.40
N ALA A 116 4.46 10.55 -13.33
CA ALA A 116 4.33 10.02 -11.98
C ALA A 116 3.15 9.07 -11.84
N LEU A 117 1.98 9.45 -12.35
CA LEU A 117 0.79 8.58 -12.27
C LEU A 117 0.98 7.32 -13.12
N ALA A 118 1.51 7.45 -14.34
CA ALA A 118 1.79 6.31 -15.21
C ALA A 118 2.80 5.35 -14.58
N LEU A 119 3.93 5.85 -14.10
CA LEU A 119 4.96 5.03 -13.45
C LEU A 119 4.48 4.45 -12.12
N GLY A 120 3.68 5.20 -11.34
CA GLY A 120 3.08 4.71 -10.10
C GLY A 120 2.12 3.54 -10.35
N ALA A 121 1.25 3.67 -11.36
CA ALA A 121 0.37 2.60 -11.80
C ALA A 121 1.17 1.39 -12.33
N LEU A 122 2.24 1.63 -13.10
CA LEU A 122 3.13 0.58 -13.60
C LEU A 122 3.80 -0.19 -12.46
N VAL A 123 4.31 0.49 -11.43
CA VAL A 123 4.92 -0.16 -10.26
C VAL A 123 3.91 -1.06 -9.55
N VAL A 124 2.72 -0.56 -9.24
CA VAL A 124 1.68 -1.34 -8.56
C VAL A 124 1.25 -2.54 -9.42
N PHE A 125 1.04 -2.32 -10.71
CA PHE A 125 0.69 -3.38 -11.66
C PHE A 125 1.78 -4.45 -11.72
N ALA A 126 3.04 -4.05 -11.89
CA ALA A 126 4.17 -4.97 -12.02
C ALA A 126 4.37 -5.82 -10.75
N VAL A 127 4.15 -5.25 -9.56
CA VAL A 127 4.23 -6.03 -8.32
C VAL A 127 3.13 -7.10 -8.25
N PHE A 128 1.90 -6.77 -8.61
CA PHE A 128 0.81 -7.76 -8.60
C PHE A 128 0.86 -8.74 -9.76
N ASP A 129 1.43 -8.37 -10.90
CA ASP A 129 1.67 -9.29 -12.01
C ASP A 129 2.82 -10.25 -11.70
N GLY A 130 3.85 -9.76 -11.00
CA GLY A 130 5.00 -10.55 -10.58
C GLY A 130 4.80 -11.40 -9.32
N THR A 131 3.68 -11.25 -8.60
CA THR A 131 3.42 -12.09 -7.42
C THR A 131 3.02 -13.52 -7.82
N PRO A 132 3.51 -14.57 -7.12
CA PRO A 132 3.12 -15.95 -7.41
C PRO A 132 1.61 -16.20 -7.34
N SER A 133 0.88 -15.45 -6.51
CA SER A 133 -0.57 -15.59 -6.38
C SER A 133 -1.26 -14.26 -6.04
N ARG A 134 -1.95 -13.69 -7.04
CA ARG A 134 -2.79 -12.50 -6.84
C ARG A 134 -3.94 -12.74 -5.86
N ILE A 135 -4.50 -13.96 -5.84
CA ILE A 135 -5.54 -14.38 -4.88
C ILE A 135 -5.05 -14.18 -3.45
N GLN A 136 -3.84 -14.65 -3.15
CA GLN A 136 -3.29 -14.50 -1.81
C GLN A 136 -2.81 -13.07 -1.55
N SER A 137 -2.14 -12.42 -2.49
CA SER A 137 -1.52 -11.10 -2.20
C SER A 137 -2.51 -9.94 -2.17
N LEU A 138 -3.57 -9.98 -2.98
CA LEU A 138 -4.52 -8.85 -3.15
C LEU A 138 -5.91 -9.14 -2.60
N TYR A 139 -6.45 -10.33 -2.86
CA TYR A 139 -7.87 -10.62 -2.64
C TYR A 139 -8.17 -11.24 -1.26
N TRP A 140 -7.16 -11.83 -0.60
CA TRP A 140 -7.28 -12.33 0.75
C TRP A 140 -6.91 -11.25 1.77
N MET A 141 -7.88 -10.85 2.59
CA MET A 141 -7.71 -9.82 3.61
C MET A 141 -6.59 -10.18 4.60
N GLY A 142 -6.51 -11.45 4.99
CA GLY A 142 -5.46 -12.00 5.83
C GLY A 142 -4.03 -11.69 5.37
N ALA A 143 -3.79 -11.59 4.06
CA ALA A 143 -2.46 -11.38 3.49
C ALA A 143 -2.26 -9.96 2.94
N VAL A 144 -3.30 -9.28 2.44
CA VAL A 144 -3.15 -7.91 1.92
C VAL A 144 -2.73 -6.93 3.03
N ILE A 145 -3.21 -7.13 4.26
CA ILE A 145 -2.86 -6.31 5.43
C ILE A 145 -1.36 -6.41 5.76
N PRO A 146 -0.80 -7.59 6.05
CA PRO A 146 0.61 -7.70 6.42
C PRO A 146 1.57 -7.48 5.25
N TYR A 147 1.19 -7.74 4.00
CA TYR A 147 2.16 -7.72 2.88
C TYR A 147 2.03 -6.52 1.93
N THR A 148 0.82 -5.98 1.74
CA THR A 148 0.62 -4.88 0.80
C THR A 148 0.64 -3.52 1.48
N ILE A 149 -0.01 -3.37 2.64
CA ILE A 149 -0.05 -2.08 3.37
C ILE A 149 1.36 -1.56 3.71
N PRO A 150 2.35 -2.38 4.10
CA PRO A 150 3.70 -1.87 4.32
C PRO A 150 4.35 -1.31 3.06
N LEU A 151 4.03 -1.82 1.88
CA LEU A 151 4.54 -1.28 0.61
C LEU A 151 3.93 0.08 0.27
N ILE A 152 2.68 0.32 0.69
CA ILE A 152 2.07 1.66 0.65
C ILE A 152 2.84 2.60 1.57
N ALA A 153 3.11 2.17 2.81
CA ALA A 153 3.86 2.96 3.78
C ALA A 153 5.28 3.27 3.27
N LEU A 154 5.97 2.30 2.67
CA LEU A 154 7.26 2.49 2.02
C LEU A 154 7.18 3.53 0.88
N SER A 155 6.19 3.39 -0.01
CA SER A 155 5.99 4.33 -1.12
C SER A 155 5.80 5.75 -0.58
N PHE A 156 4.99 5.91 0.46
CA PHE A 156 4.82 7.18 1.16
C PHE A 156 6.15 7.68 1.77
N LEU A 157 6.90 6.84 2.49
CA LEU A 157 8.16 7.23 3.12
C LEU A 157 9.19 7.71 2.09
N VAL A 158 9.30 7.04 0.93
CA VAL A 158 10.18 7.48 -0.17
C VAL A 158 9.77 8.86 -0.66
N GLY A 159 8.48 9.08 -0.93
CA GLY A 159 8.00 10.39 -1.35
C GLY A 159 8.24 11.48 -0.29
N TYR A 160 8.00 11.15 0.97
CA TYR A 160 8.15 12.09 2.09
C TYR A 160 9.62 12.45 2.33
N PHE A 161 10.53 11.51 2.16
CA PHE A 161 11.97 11.73 2.20
C PHE A 161 12.40 12.75 1.15
N VAL A 162 12.05 12.51 -0.11
CA VAL A 162 12.43 13.39 -1.23
C VAL A 162 11.77 14.76 -1.10
N TYR A 163 10.50 14.80 -0.67
CA TYR A 163 9.80 16.05 -0.36
C TYR A 163 10.56 16.88 0.68
N THR A 164 10.99 16.24 1.77
CA THR A 164 11.71 16.88 2.87
C THR A 164 13.06 17.41 2.43
N LEU A 165 13.85 16.60 1.72
CA LEU A 165 15.15 17.02 1.19
C LEU A 165 15.03 18.22 0.24
N ARG A 166 13.98 18.25 -0.60
CA ARG A 166 13.76 19.37 -1.53
C ARG A 166 13.34 20.66 -0.82
N ARG A 167 12.55 20.55 0.26
CA ARG A 167 12.05 21.70 1.03
C ARG A 167 13.06 22.24 2.04
N SER A 168 13.96 21.38 2.53
CA SER A 168 14.98 21.74 3.52
C SER A 168 16.32 21.11 3.14
N PRO A 169 17.00 21.64 2.10
CA PRO A 169 18.30 21.12 1.67
C PRO A 169 19.32 21.15 2.81
N GLY A 170 20.02 20.03 3.03
CA GLY A 170 21.08 19.91 4.03
C GLY A 170 20.61 19.78 5.49
N ARG A 171 19.30 19.73 5.76
CA ARG A 171 18.75 19.54 7.11
C ARG A 171 17.46 18.71 7.09
N ILE A 172 17.40 17.66 7.90
CA ILE A 172 16.16 16.93 8.15
C ILE A 172 15.47 17.57 9.36
N PRO A 173 14.26 18.15 9.22
CA PRO A 173 13.55 18.73 10.35
C PRO A 173 13.16 17.63 11.35
N PRO A 174 13.20 17.90 12.67
CA PRO A 174 12.87 16.90 13.70
C PRO A 174 11.48 16.26 13.51
N GLY A 175 10.50 17.04 13.06
CA GLY A 175 9.17 16.54 12.74
C GLY A 175 9.15 15.47 11.64
N ALA A 176 10.06 15.55 10.66
CA ALA A 176 10.18 14.51 9.64
C ALA A 176 10.73 13.21 10.25
N LEU A 177 11.69 13.29 11.16
CA LEU A 177 12.21 12.11 11.88
C LEU A 177 11.12 11.41 12.68
N VAL A 178 10.21 12.17 13.32
CA VAL A 178 9.05 11.60 14.02
C VAL A 178 8.15 10.85 13.05
N VAL A 179 7.85 11.43 11.88
CA VAL A 179 7.05 10.76 10.84
C VAL A 179 7.72 9.47 10.37
N PHE A 180 9.03 9.50 10.09
CA PHE A 180 9.79 8.29 9.74
C PHE A 180 9.72 7.24 10.84
N ALA A 181 10.00 7.61 12.08
CA ALA A 181 10.00 6.68 13.20
C ALA A 181 8.63 6.03 13.38
N VAL A 182 7.54 6.82 13.37
CA VAL A 182 6.17 6.31 13.56
C VAL A 182 5.76 5.42 12.40
N VAL A 183 5.92 5.87 11.15
CA VAL A 183 5.47 5.08 9.99
C VAL A 183 6.30 3.81 9.82
N THR A 184 7.62 3.86 10.03
CA THR A 184 8.48 2.67 9.99
C THR A 184 8.11 1.70 11.10
N PHE A 185 7.88 2.17 12.32
CA PHE A 185 7.49 1.32 13.45
C PHE A 185 6.14 0.64 13.23
N VAL A 186 5.12 1.40 12.81
CA VAL A 186 3.78 0.88 12.52
C VAL A 186 3.82 -0.10 11.35
N ALA A 187 4.50 0.25 10.25
CA ALA A 187 4.61 -0.63 9.09
C ALA A 187 5.45 -1.88 9.38
N GLY A 188 6.47 -1.78 10.23
CA GLY A 188 7.25 -2.93 10.71
C GLY A 188 6.42 -3.90 11.55
N GLY A 189 5.49 -3.37 12.36
CA GLY A 189 4.54 -4.18 13.13
C GLY A 189 3.52 -4.97 12.28
N LEU A 190 3.47 -4.76 10.97
CA LEU A 190 2.59 -5.50 10.04
C LEU A 190 3.26 -6.78 9.50
N SER A 191 4.59 -6.79 9.31
CA SER A 191 5.30 -7.93 8.73
C SER A 191 6.79 -7.93 9.08
N GLU A 192 7.29 -9.08 9.54
CA GLU A 192 8.71 -9.30 9.84
C GLU A 192 9.56 -9.27 8.57
N VAL A 193 9.02 -9.77 7.45
CA VAL A 193 9.69 -9.74 6.14
C VAL A 193 9.90 -8.30 5.69
N TYR A 194 8.90 -7.45 5.92
CA TYR A 194 9.02 -6.03 5.62
C TYR A 194 10.05 -5.34 6.52
N VAL A 195 10.13 -5.67 7.81
CA VAL A 195 11.20 -5.16 8.70
C VAL A 195 12.58 -5.54 8.18
N ALA A 196 12.78 -6.80 7.76
CA ALA A 196 14.05 -7.23 7.19
C ALA A 196 14.42 -6.41 5.95
N PHE A 197 13.45 -6.12 5.09
CA PHE A 197 13.63 -5.25 3.92
C PHE A 197 13.95 -3.80 4.31
N GLN A 198 13.26 -3.23 5.31
CA GLN A 198 13.54 -1.89 5.82
C GLN A 198 14.97 -1.77 6.34
N ILE A 199 15.45 -2.75 7.12
CA ILE A 199 16.81 -2.76 7.66
C ILE A 199 17.86 -2.86 6.55
N ALA A 200 17.57 -3.59 5.46
CA ALA A 200 18.51 -3.73 4.35
C ALA A 200 18.69 -2.46 3.51
N ILE A 201 17.73 -1.53 3.55
CA ILE A 201 17.71 -0.31 2.71
C ILE A 201 18.03 0.96 3.51
N LEU A 202 17.83 0.94 4.85
CA LEU A 202 18.22 2.01 5.77
C LEU A 202 19.71 1.93 6.13
#